data_AF-A0A3C0B987-F1
#
_entry.id   AF-A0A3C0B987-F1
#
_cell.length_a   1.000
_cell.length_b   1.000
_cell.length_c   1.000
_cell.angle_alpha   90.00
_cell.angle_beta   90.00
_cell.angle_gamma   90.00
#
_symmetry.space_group_name_H-M   'P 1'
#
loop_
_entity.id
_entity.type
_entity.pdbx_description
1 polymer ?
#
loop_
_entity_poly.entity_id
_entity_poly.type
_entity_poly.pdbx_seq_one_letter_code
_entity_poly.pdbx_strand_id
1 'polypeptide(L)' 'LMRTNQGKYYLMEINPRIPAWVYLAVGVGQNIPEALTLLALGKEVLPFEKYDVGKLFIRYAFDMIVDRSEFETISSAGEL' A
#
# COMPACT_ATOMS: atom_id res chain seq x y z
N LEU A 1 14.11 -1.93 -8.28
CA LEU A 1 15.03 -2.56 -9.26
C LEU A 1 15.16 -1.63 -10.45
N MET A 2 16.35 -1.53 -11.04
CA MET A 2 16.58 -0.86 -12.32
C MET A 2 16.93 -1.92 -13.36
N ARG A 3 16.30 -1.90 -14.54
CA ARG A 3 16.56 -2.82 -15.65
C ARG A 3 17.38 -2.10 -16.73
N THR A 4 18.50 -2.68 -17.14
CA THR A 4 19.31 -2.19 -18.26
C THR A 4 18.73 -2.61 -19.62
N ASN A 5 19.20 -1.98 -20.70
CA ASN A 5 18.84 -2.36 -22.08
C ASN A 5 19.22 -3.81 -22.42
N GLN A 6 20.23 -4.36 -21.74
CA GLN A 6 20.66 -5.76 -21.87
C GLN A 6 19.84 -6.72 -20.99
N GLY A 7 18.80 -6.24 -20.30
CA GLY A 7 17.94 -7.05 -19.44
C GLY A 7 18.49 -7.37 -18.05
N LYS A 8 19.68 -6.86 -17.69
CA LYS A 8 20.24 -7.03 -16.35
C LYS A 8 19.53 -6.14 -15.33
N TYR A 9 19.16 -6.70 -14.18
CA TYR A 9 18.55 -6.00 -13.08
C TYR A 9 19.56 -5.64 -11.99
N TYR A 10 19.42 -4.45 -11.41
CA TYR A 10 20.17 -3.99 -10.24
C TYR A 10 19.22 -3.57 -9.12
N LEU A 11 19.54 -3.96 -7.89
CA LEU A 11 18.84 -3.49 -6.70
C LEU A 11 19.19 -2.03 -6.45
N MET A 12 18.18 -1.18 -6.33
CA MET A 12 18.37 0.24 -6.05
C MET A 12 18.20 0.51 -4.55
N GLU A 13 17.11 0.00 -3.99
CA GLU A 13 16.75 0.15 -2.58
C GLU A 13 15.78 -0.95 -2.16
N ILE A 14 15.65 -1.14 -0.85
CA ILE A 14 14.59 -1.90 -0.21
C ILE A 14 13.90 -0.94 0.76
N ASN A 15 12.59 -0.75 0.60
CA ASN A 15 11.78 0.05 1.51
C ASN A 15 11.03 -0.89 2.45
N PRO A 16 11.36 -0.99 3.75
CA PRO A 16 10.66 -1.84 4.71
C PRO A 16 9.34 -1.18 5.17
N ARG A 17 8.54 -0.70 4.23
CA ARG A 17 7.25 -0.04 4.45
C ARG A 17 6.33 -0.22 3.26
N ILE A 18 5.04 -0.01 3.47
CA ILE A 18 4.04 -0.03 2.39
C ILE A 18 4.28 1.19 1.46
N PRO A 19 4.38 1.00 0.15
CA PRO A 19 4.50 2.11 -0.80
C PRO A 19 3.15 2.79 -1.04
N ALA A 20 3.17 4.07 -1.42
CA ALA A 20 1.94 4.87 -1.63
C ALA A 20 1.00 4.35 -2.74
N TRP A 21 1.47 3.44 -3.60
CA TRP A 21 0.71 2.85 -4.69
C TRP A 21 0.14 1.45 -4.36
N VAL A 22 0.19 1.03 -3.09
CA VAL A 22 -0.22 -0.33 -2.65
C VAL A 22 -1.61 -0.76 -3.13
N TYR A 23 -2.54 0.17 -3.30
CA TYR A 23 -3.89 -0.13 -3.79
C TYR A 23 -3.91 -0.66 -5.23
N LEU A 24 -2.88 -0.41 -6.05
CA LEU A 24 -2.74 -1.10 -7.33
C LEU A 24 -2.61 -2.61 -7.13
N ALA A 25 -1.81 -3.06 -6.16
CA ALA A 25 -1.65 -4.48 -5.85
C ALA A 25 -3.01 -5.11 -5.47
N VAL A 26 -3.77 -4.42 -4.63
CA VAL A 26 -5.14 -4.80 -4.27
C VAL A 26 -6.03 -4.90 -5.51
N GLY A 27 -6.00 -3.88 -6.39
CA GLY A 27 -6.80 -3.80 -7.61
C GLY A 27 -6.45 -4.87 -8.68
N VAL A 28 -5.27 -5.49 -8.58
CA VAL A 28 -4.86 -6.63 -9.41
C VAL A 28 -5.02 -7.98 -8.70
N GLY A 29 -5.70 -8.03 -7.55
CA GLY A 29 -6.01 -9.26 -6.82
C GLY A 29 -4.98 -9.69 -5.77
N GLN A 30 -4.00 -8.83 -5.45
CA GLN A 30 -2.96 -9.09 -4.44
C GLN A 30 -3.12 -8.13 -3.26
N ASN A 31 -3.91 -8.51 -2.27
CA ASN A 31 -4.17 -7.68 -1.09
C ASN A 31 -3.00 -7.71 -0.09
N ILE A 32 -1.92 -7.01 -0.43
CA ILE A 32 -0.69 -6.95 0.38
C ILE A 32 -0.94 -6.41 1.81
N PRO A 33 -1.76 -5.37 2.04
CA PRO A 33 -2.07 -4.89 3.40
C PRO A 33 -2.73 -5.95 4.29
N GLU A 34 -3.69 -6.70 3.75
CA GLU A 34 -4.35 -7.80 4.45
C GLU A 34 -3.38 -8.94 4.73
N ALA A 35 -2.62 -9.37 3.72
CA ALA A 35 -1.59 -10.39 3.87
C ALA A 35 -0.58 -10.01 4.97
N LEU A 36 -0.09 -8.76 4.98
CA LEU A 36 0.83 -8.28 5.99
C LEU A 36 0.20 -8.28 7.39
N THR A 37 -1.07 -7.87 7.50
CA THR A 37 -1.81 -7.87 8.77
C THR A 37 -1.99 -9.28 9.31
N LEU A 38 -2.37 -10.24 8.45
CA LEU A 38 -2.51 -11.65 8.80
C LEU A 38 -1.18 -12.24 9.27
N LEU A 39 -0.08 -11.95 8.55
CA LEU A 39 1.27 -12.36 8.97
C LEU A 39 1.63 -11.77 10.35
N ALA A 40 1.32 -10.49 10.60
CA ALA A 40 1.58 -9.85 11.89
C ALA A 40 0.75 -10.49 13.03
N LEU A 41 -0.43 -11.02 12.73
CA LEU A 41 -1.28 -11.77 13.66
C LEU A 41 -0.87 -13.26 13.79
N GLY A 42 0.24 -13.67 13.18
CA GLY A 42 0.73 -15.05 13.20
C GLY A 42 -0.13 -16.03 12.39
N LYS A 43 -0.93 -15.53 11.45
CA LYS A 43 -1.72 -16.37 10.54
C LYS A 43 -0.87 -16.79 9.36
N GLU A 44 -1.16 -17.98 8.83
CA GLU A 44 -0.57 -18.43 7.57
C GLU A 44 -1.14 -17.62 6.41
N VAL A 45 -0.27 -17.20 5.50
CA VAL A 45 -0.64 -16.52 4.26
C VAL A 45 0.07 -17.21 3.11
N LEU A 46 -0.72 -17.73 2.17
CA LEU A 46 -0.18 -18.34 0.96
C LEU A 46 0.37 -17.27 0.01
N PRO A 47 1.45 -17.53 -0.73
CA PRO A 47 1.98 -16.61 -1.72
C PRO A 47 0.95 -16.30 -2.82
N PHE A 48 0.92 -15.03 -3.26
CA PHE A 48 0.16 -14.66 -4.45
C PHE A 48 0.89 -15.12 -5.72
N GLU A 49 0.28 -16.03 -6.48
CA GLU A 49 0.88 -16.57 -7.71
C GLU A 49 0.37 -15.90 -8.99
N LYS A 50 -0.74 -15.15 -8.90
CA LYS A 50 -1.41 -14.54 -10.06
C LYS A 50 -1.76 -13.08 -9.77
N TYR A 51 -1.95 -12.32 -10.84
CA TYR A 51 -2.48 -10.96 -10.79
C TYR A 51 -3.24 -10.66 -12.08
N ASP A 52 -4.23 -9.77 -11.99
CA ASP A 52 -4.98 -9.31 -13.15
C ASP A 52 -4.17 -8.30 -13.98
N VAL A 53 -4.11 -8.52 -15.30
CA VAL A 53 -3.52 -7.57 -16.24
C VAL A 53 -4.57 -6.61 -16.81
N GLY A 54 -4.13 -5.49 -17.39
CA GLY A 54 -5.01 -4.55 -18.10
C GLY A 54 -5.78 -3.57 -17.20
N LYS A 55 -5.37 -3.40 -15.93
CA LYS A 55 -5.96 -2.42 -15.01
C LYS A 55 -5.25 -1.06 -15.15
N LEU A 56 -6.00 0.02 -14.99
CA LEU A 56 -5.46 1.38 -14.87
C LEU A 56 -5.47 1.80 -13.40
N PHE A 57 -4.36 2.36 -12.91
CA PHE A 57 -4.28 2.98 -11.59
C PHE A 57 -4.26 4.50 -11.74
N ILE A 58 -5.37 5.13 -11.39
CA ILE A 58 -5.55 6.58 -11.50
C ILE A 58 -5.64 7.15 -10.08
N ARG A 59 -4.79 8.14 -9.78
CA ARG A 59 -4.83 8.89 -8.52
C ARG A 59 -5.37 10.29 -8.81
N TYR A 60 -6.21 10.79 -7.93
CA TYR A 60 -6.76 12.14 -7.99
C TYR A 60 -6.63 12.81 -6.62
N ALA A 61 -6.64 14.15 -6.62
CA ALA A 61 -6.70 14.94 -5.40
C ALA A 61 -8.16 15.07 -4.96
N PHE A 62 -8.41 14.93 -3.65
CA PHE A 62 -9.74 15.04 -3.05
C PHE A 62 -9.66 16.02 -1.88
N ASP A 63 -10.53 17.03 -1.91
CA ASP A 63 -10.65 18.03 -0.84
C ASP A 63 -11.75 17.59 0.12
N MET A 64 -11.37 17.34 1.38
CA MET A 64 -12.30 16.95 2.45
C MET A 64 -12.49 18.12 3.42
N ILE A 65 -13.74 18.54 3.63
CA ILE A 65 -14.10 19.52 4.65
C ILE A 65 -14.54 18.74 5.90
N VAL A 66 -13.89 19.00 7.03
CA VAL A 66 -14.13 18.34 8.32
C VAL A 66 -14.28 19.37 9.44
N ASP A 67 -14.92 18.98 10.54
CA ASP A 67 -15.07 19.86 11.71
C ASP A 67 -13.76 19.98 12.49
N ARG A 68 -13.42 21.21 12.87
CA ARG A 68 -12.21 21.51 13.66
C ARG A 68 -12.23 20.78 15.01
N SER A 69 -13.39 20.60 15.62
CA SER A 69 -13.53 19.96 16.93
C SER A 69 -13.01 18.53 16.95
N GLU A 70 -13.13 17.78 15.85
CA GLU A 70 -12.59 16.41 15.76
C GLU A 70 -11.06 16.41 15.84
N PHE A 71 -10.41 17.39 15.20
CA PHE A 71 -8.96 17.54 15.26
C PHE A 71 -8.46 17.97 16.65
N GLU A 72 -9.22 18.84 17.34
CA GLU A 72 -8.88 19.30 18.69
C GLU A 72 -8.91 18.16 19.71
N THR A 73 -9.88 17.24 19.60
CA THR A 73 -9.96 16.05 20.46
C THR A 73 -8.69 15.20 20.32
N ILE A 74 -8.31 14.84 19.09
CA ILE A 74 -7.09 14.06 18.83
C ILE A 74 -5.85 14.79 19.36
N SER A 75 -5.74 16.10 19.12
CA SER A 75 -4.56 16.85 19.54
C SER A 75 -4.45 17.01 21.06
N SER A 76 -5.57 17.03 21.79
CA SER A 76 -5.60 17.27 23.24
C SER A 76 -5.59 15.98 24.04
N ALA A 77 -6.34 14.96 23.60
CA ALA A 77 -6.49 13.68 24.28
C ALA A 77 -5.52 12.60 23.77
N GLY A 78 -4.97 12.76 22.55
CA GLY A 78 -4.15 11.74 21.89
C GLY A 78 -4.95 10.60 21.26
N GLU A 79 -6.28 10.67 21.30
CA GLU A 79 -7.23 9.68 20.82
C GLU A 79 -8.52 10.35 20.32
N LEU A 80 -9.37 9.57 19.63
CA LEU A 80 -10.71 9.97 19.19
C LEU A 80 -11.75 9.68 20.28
#